data_AF-E3NBG8-F1
#
_entry.id   AF-E3NBG8-F1
#
_cell.length_a   1.000
_cell.length_b   1.000
_cell.length_c   1.000
_cell.angle_alpha   90.00
_cell.angle_beta   90.00
_cell.angle_gamma   90.00
#
_symmetry.space_group_name_H-M   'P 1'
#
loop_
_entity.id
_entity.type
_entity.pdbx_description
1 polymer ?
#
loop_
_entity_poly.entity_id
_entity_poly.type
_entity_poly.pdbx_seq_one_letter_code
_entity_poly.pdbx_strand_id
1 'polypeptide(L)'
;MCRMQRTLYYLKMIVYPPNSPTNLRRLIVYDISQWKTIDKSFKIYEKLCIVLGNEAISYDIYEYWFNRYLKENYYSPYESSAPFVQDLEVCILADFIDGRSIENSYRDLCEAVGIHKIDKEYHASCYGTYDSEEHRHALIMAERSKYSNEGLPDTYNDHGLKFSDFPEDVIAEIVDRCDLKSYLNLRNVSHSLRAFVDKRPPPCTDIEIICNSDYIQINSNNDILVHSGLVELNHSRTCSMDFIEKRVFRELEFVLKNPKLRLKSFRFDFQNHSMFFDMNPSPRKYKRNCCKLLNSLNHKILVERCVIMTEHSHSK
;
A
#
# COMPACT_ATOMS: atom_id res chain seq x y z
N MET A 1 42.85 -0.55 6.42
CA MET A 1 41.46 -1.01 6.23
C MET A 1 40.52 0.09 6.68
N CYS A 2 39.77 0.66 5.74
CA CYS A 2 39.19 2.00 5.81
C CYS A 2 37.99 2.11 6.76
N ARG A 3 37.87 3.26 7.45
CA ARG A 3 36.70 3.70 8.26
C ARG A 3 35.36 3.44 7.55
N MET A 4 35.32 3.59 6.23
CA MET A 4 34.18 3.32 5.36
C MET A 4 33.63 1.88 5.44
N GLN A 5 34.48 0.88 5.67
CA GLN A 5 34.06 -0.52 5.84
C GLN A 5 33.44 -0.77 7.22
N ARG A 6 33.82 -0.02 8.27
CA ARG A 6 33.14 -0.05 9.56
C ARG A 6 31.77 0.65 9.49
N THR A 7 31.65 1.72 8.72
CA THR A 7 30.39 2.47 8.50
C THR A 7 29.29 1.59 7.90
N LEU A 8 29.62 0.80 6.88
CA LEU A 8 28.72 -0.22 6.30
C LEU A 8 28.37 -1.35 7.28
N TYR A 9 29.21 -1.60 8.29
CA TYR A 9 29.01 -2.66 9.28
C TYR A 9 28.03 -2.24 10.39
N TYR A 10 28.04 -0.95 10.79
CA TYR A 10 27.13 -0.42 11.81
C TYR A 10 25.77 0.05 11.25
N LEU A 11 25.70 0.59 10.04
CA LEU A 11 24.42 0.83 9.34
C LEU A 11 23.70 -0.48 8.96
N LYS A 12 24.46 -1.58 8.81
CA LYS A 12 23.91 -2.95 8.69
C LYS A 12 23.47 -3.58 10.01
N MET A 13 23.71 -2.93 11.15
CA MET A 13 23.42 -3.47 12.47
C MET A 13 22.04 -3.12 13.00
N ILE A 14 21.22 -2.32 12.30
CA ILE A 14 19.77 -2.50 12.42
C ILE A 14 19.48 -3.82 11.72
N VAL A 15 19.36 -4.89 12.52
CA VAL A 15 19.33 -6.29 12.06
C VAL A 15 18.17 -6.54 11.07
N TYR A 16 17.21 -5.61 10.96
CA TYR A 16 16.06 -5.76 10.08
C TYR A 16 15.65 -4.45 9.40
N PRO A 17 15.37 -4.46 8.09
CA PRO A 17 14.93 -3.28 7.35
C PRO A 17 13.62 -2.73 7.95
N PRO A 18 13.37 -1.42 7.85
CA PRO A 18 12.13 -0.82 8.33
C PRO A 18 10.88 -1.34 7.62
N ASN A 19 11.07 -1.89 6.42
CA ASN A 19 10.03 -2.54 5.63
C ASN A 19 9.73 -3.97 6.09
N SER A 20 10.53 -4.52 7.01
CA SER A 20 10.19 -5.83 7.59
C SER A 20 8.81 -5.72 8.27
N PRO A 21 7.92 -6.71 8.09
CA PRO A 21 6.58 -6.65 8.65
C PRO A 21 6.57 -6.32 10.15
N THR A 22 7.56 -6.82 10.89
CA THR A 22 7.76 -6.58 12.31
C THR A 22 8.09 -5.12 12.62
N ASN A 23 9.08 -4.52 11.96
CA ASN A 23 9.51 -3.15 12.23
C ASN A 23 8.51 -2.11 11.73
N LEU A 24 7.91 -2.35 10.55
CA LEU A 24 6.86 -1.50 10.02
C LEU A 24 5.66 -1.45 10.97
N ARG A 25 5.23 -2.61 11.48
CA ARG A 25 4.16 -2.70 12.49
C ARG A 25 4.52 -1.96 13.76
N ARG A 26 5.72 -2.16 14.30
CA ARG A 26 6.17 -1.49 15.54
C ARG A 26 6.15 0.02 15.41
N LEU A 27 6.76 0.53 14.34
CA LEU A 27 6.80 1.96 14.06
C LEU A 27 5.39 2.55 13.98
N ILE A 28 4.50 1.92 13.23
CA ILE A 28 3.15 2.43 13.04
C ILE A 28 2.32 2.33 14.33
N VAL A 29 2.37 1.21 15.07
CA VAL A 29 1.66 1.08 16.35
C VAL A 29 2.15 2.12 17.35
N TYR A 30 3.46 2.38 17.40
CA TYR A 30 4.03 3.45 18.19
C TYR A 30 3.52 4.82 17.75
N ASP A 31 3.56 5.13 16.46
CA ASP A 31 3.06 6.40 15.92
C ASP A 31 1.57 6.63 16.18
N ILE A 32 0.77 5.55 16.13
CA ILE A 32 -0.64 5.55 16.52
C ILE A 32 -0.81 5.89 18.00
N SER A 33 -0.01 5.28 18.90
CA SER A 33 -0.05 5.58 20.34
C SER A 33 0.27 7.05 20.63
N GLN A 34 1.08 7.66 19.77
CA GLN A 34 1.46 9.07 19.82
C GLN A 34 0.49 9.99 19.07
N TRP A 35 -0.67 9.47 18.65
CA TRP A 35 -1.68 10.21 17.89
C TRP A 35 -1.16 10.91 16.63
N LYS A 36 -0.11 10.36 16.00
CA LYS A 36 0.41 10.89 14.75
C LYS A 36 -0.59 10.63 13.62
N THR A 37 -0.71 11.58 12.69
CA THR A 37 -1.46 11.37 11.45
C THR A 37 -0.69 10.45 10.51
N ILE A 38 -1.39 9.82 9.57
CA ILE A 38 -0.79 8.97 8.52
C ILE A 38 0.30 9.73 7.77
N ASP A 39 0.03 10.97 7.34
CA ASP A 39 0.99 11.82 6.64
C ASP A 39 2.27 12.07 7.44
N LYS A 40 2.13 12.33 8.76
CA LYS A 40 3.28 12.57 9.63
C LYS A 40 4.10 11.29 9.81
N SER A 41 3.41 10.18 10.08
CA SER A 41 4.01 8.87 10.26
C SER A 41 4.76 8.42 9.00
N PHE A 42 4.14 8.58 7.83
CA PHE A 42 4.77 8.28 6.54
C PHE A 42 6.01 9.13 6.25
N LYS A 43 5.97 10.45 6.52
CA LYS A 43 7.14 11.33 6.32
C LYS A 43 8.34 10.91 7.17
N ILE A 44 8.10 10.47 8.41
CA ILE A 44 9.16 9.97 9.30
C ILE A 44 9.70 8.65 8.77
N TYR A 45 8.81 7.74 8.37
CA TYR A 45 9.17 6.46 7.74
C TYR A 45 10.00 6.64 6.46
N GLU A 46 9.62 7.55 5.57
CA GLU A 46 10.35 7.86 4.33
C GLU A 46 11.79 8.28 4.64
N LYS A 47 11.97 9.22 5.58
CA LYS A 47 13.30 9.65 6.03
C LYS A 47 14.10 8.49 6.61
N LEU A 48 13.45 7.64 7.39
CA LEU A 48 14.08 6.48 8.01
C LEU A 48 14.55 5.46 6.96
N CYS A 49 13.75 5.20 5.91
CA CYS A 49 14.16 4.37 4.79
C CYS A 49 15.41 4.93 4.08
N ILE A 50 15.46 6.23 3.83
CA ILE A 50 16.61 6.88 3.19
C ILE A 50 17.87 6.74 4.04
N VAL A 51 17.78 7.01 5.35
CA VAL A 51 18.91 6.89 6.29
C VAL A 51 19.47 5.46 6.32
N LEU A 52 18.59 4.46 6.23
CA LEU A 52 18.96 3.06 6.24
C LEU A 52 19.30 2.49 4.85
N GLY A 53 19.27 3.32 3.80
CA GLY A 53 19.54 2.89 2.43
C GLY A 53 18.52 1.88 1.87
N ASN A 54 17.29 1.91 2.37
CA ASN A 54 16.18 1.07 1.90
C ASN A 54 15.24 1.87 1.01
N GLU A 55 14.68 1.20 0.00
CA GLU A 55 13.57 1.78 -0.78
C GLU A 55 12.32 1.85 0.09
N ALA A 56 11.67 3.02 0.18
CA ALA A 56 10.42 3.14 0.91
C ALA A 56 9.27 2.46 0.16
N ILE A 57 8.38 1.78 0.88
CA ILE A 57 7.12 1.34 0.27
C ILE A 57 6.29 2.56 -0.12
N SER A 58 5.45 2.41 -1.16
CA SER A 58 4.57 3.51 -1.58
C SER A 58 3.64 3.98 -0.46
N TYR A 59 3.21 5.24 -0.54
CA TYR A 59 2.26 5.84 0.40
C TYR A 59 0.99 4.98 0.54
N ASP A 60 0.43 4.50 -0.57
CA ASP A 60 -0.78 3.65 -0.58
C ASP A 60 -0.59 2.37 0.26
N ILE A 61 0.58 1.73 0.16
CA ILE A 61 0.91 0.51 0.93
C ILE A 61 1.11 0.85 2.40
N TYR A 62 1.76 1.98 2.71
CA TYR A 62 1.97 2.41 4.08
C TYR A 62 0.64 2.77 4.77
N GLU A 63 -0.22 3.53 4.08
CA GLU A 63 -1.55 3.90 4.52
C GLU A 63 -2.40 2.67 4.83
N TYR A 64 -2.30 1.61 4.01
CA TYR A 64 -2.94 0.32 4.29
C TYR A 64 -2.52 -0.24 5.65
N TRP A 65 -1.22 -0.38 5.90
CA TRP A 65 -0.71 -0.92 7.15
C TRP A 65 -1.09 -0.05 8.35
N PHE A 66 -1.06 1.27 8.18
CA PHE A 66 -1.44 2.21 9.22
C PHE A 66 -2.90 2.05 9.63
N ASN A 67 -3.82 2.07 8.66
CA ASN A 67 -5.24 1.91 8.94
C ASN A 67 -5.57 0.52 9.52
N ARG A 68 -4.86 -0.52 9.06
CA ARG A 68 -5.00 -1.86 9.62
C ARG A 68 -4.61 -1.90 11.10
N TYR A 69 -3.42 -1.43 11.45
CA TYR A 69 -2.94 -1.47 12.84
C TYR A 69 -3.71 -0.51 13.75
N LEU A 70 -4.20 0.61 13.21
CA LEU A 70 -5.15 1.48 13.91
C LEU A 70 -6.43 0.71 14.27
N LYS A 71 -6.98 -0.07 13.34
CA LYS A 71 -8.18 -0.87 13.61
C LYS A 71 -7.93 -1.95 14.66
N GLU A 72 -6.81 -2.65 14.57
CA GLU A 72 -6.42 -3.69 15.53
C GLU A 72 -6.23 -3.11 16.95
N ASN A 73 -5.66 -1.90 17.08
CA ASN A 73 -5.40 -1.26 18.37
C ASN A 73 -6.68 -0.72 19.06
N TYR A 74 -7.63 -0.16 18.30
CA TYR A 74 -8.84 0.47 18.88
C TYR A 74 -10.09 -0.41 18.92
N TYR A 75 -10.17 -1.49 18.12
CA TYR A 75 -11.41 -2.27 17.96
C TYR A 75 -11.26 -3.77 18.31
N SER A 76 -10.16 -4.19 18.94
CA SER A 76 -10.01 -5.56 19.45
C SER A 76 -10.88 -5.78 20.70
N PRO A 77 -11.76 -6.81 20.74
CA PRO A 77 -12.60 -7.14 21.91
C PRO A 77 -11.84 -7.82 23.06
N TYR A 78 -10.56 -8.15 22.85
CA TYR A 78 -9.66 -8.56 23.92
C TYR A 78 -8.84 -7.36 24.35
N GLU A 79 -8.74 -7.12 25.67
CA GLU A 79 -7.63 -6.36 26.26
C GLU A 79 -6.34 -7.00 25.77
N SER A 80 -5.83 -6.52 24.64
CA SER A 80 -4.64 -7.06 24.04
C SER A 80 -3.54 -6.77 25.03
N SER A 81 -3.00 -7.82 25.64
CA SER A 81 -1.77 -7.73 26.42
C SER A 81 -0.79 -6.89 25.62
N ALA A 82 -0.34 -5.76 26.18
CA ALA A 82 0.50 -4.80 25.48
C ALA A 82 1.61 -5.56 24.73
N PRO A 83 1.68 -5.48 23.39
CA PRO A 83 2.51 -6.36 22.60
C PRO A 83 3.92 -6.43 23.20
N PHE A 84 4.41 -7.65 23.41
CA PHE A 84 5.75 -7.90 23.90
C PHE A 84 6.73 -7.51 22.78
N VAL A 85 7.39 -6.36 22.92
CA VAL A 85 8.32 -5.84 21.91
C VAL A 85 9.74 -5.97 22.43
N GLN A 86 10.41 -7.06 22.08
CA GLN A 86 11.87 -7.08 22.09
C GLN A 86 12.34 -6.39 20.79
N ASP A 87 13.05 -5.27 20.95
CA ASP A 87 13.66 -4.42 19.92
C ASP A 87 12.81 -3.23 19.43
N LEU A 88 13.06 -2.05 20.03
CA LEU A 88 12.43 -0.75 19.75
C LEU A 88 13.36 0.19 18.96
N GLU A 89 14.50 -0.29 18.46
CA GLU A 89 15.50 0.56 17.79
C GLU A 89 14.90 1.37 16.64
N VAL A 90 13.99 0.78 15.86
CA VAL A 90 13.29 1.49 14.77
C VAL A 90 12.47 2.68 15.26
N CYS A 91 11.84 2.56 16.43
CA CYS A 91 11.04 3.65 17.01
C CYS A 91 11.93 4.73 17.62
N ILE A 92 13.03 4.33 18.26
CA ILE A 92 14.04 5.26 18.83
C ILE A 92 14.68 6.07 17.71
N LEU A 93 15.06 5.42 16.61
CA LEU A 93 15.61 6.10 15.43
C LEU A 93 14.57 7.02 14.78
N ALA A 94 13.31 6.59 14.68
CA ALA A 94 12.23 7.44 14.16
C ALA A 94 12.04 8.72 14.98
N ASP A 95 12.11 8.62 16.31
CA ASP A 95 12.04 9.79 17.20
C ASP A 95 13.24 10.72 17.07
N PHE A 96 14.45 10.15 16.94
CA PHE A 96 15.65 10.93 16.68
C PHE A 96 15.54 11.71 15.36
N ILE A 97 15.02 11.07 14.30
CA ILE A 97 14.77 11.69 13.00
C ILE A 97 13.66 12.75 13.07
N ASP A 98 12.62 12.54 13.88
CA ASP A 98 11.56 13.52 14.18
C ASP A 98 12.06 14.66 15.10
N GLY A 99 13.34 14.64 15.51
CA GLY A 99 13.97 15.67 16.33
C GLY A 99 13.51 15.67 17.79
N ARG A 100 13.00 14.55 18.29
CA ARG A 100 12.59 14.44 19.69
C ARG A 100 13.80 14.42 20.61
N SER A 101 13.63 14.98 21.80
CA SER A 101 14.64 14.85 22.85
C SER A 101 14.67 13.43 23.39
N ILE A 102 15.83 13.02 23.91
CA ILE A 102 16.03 11.72 24.57
C ILE A 102 14.95 11.49 25.64
N GLU A 103 14.70 12.49 26.47
CA GLU A 103 13.73 12.40 27.57
C GLU A 103 12.29 12.22 27.08
N ASN A 104 11.87 12.98 26.06
CA ASN A 104 10.53 12.86 25.51
C ASN A 104 10.34 11.52 24.81
N SER A 105 11.30 11.10 23.98
CA SER A 105 11.27 9.80 23.31
C SER A 105 11.18 8.64 24.31
N TYR A 106 11.99 8.67 25.37
CA TYR A 106 11.94 7.64 26.41
C TYR A 106 10.56 7.57 27.08
N ARG A 107 10.02 8.73 27.49
CA ARG A 107 8.70 8.80 28.14
C ARG A 107 7.59 8.26 27.22
N ASP A 108 7.58 8.72 25.97
CA ASP A 108 6.55 8.39 24.98
C ASP A 108 6.58 6.91 24.61
N LEU A 109 7.78 6.32 24.49
CA LEU A 109 7.95 4.88 24.30
C LEU A 109 7.51 4.08 25.54
N CYS A 110 7.85 4.54 26.75
CA CYS A 110 7.40 3.91 27.99
C CYS A 110 5.87 3.94 28.14
N GLU A 111 5.20 5.01 27.70
CA GLU A 111 3.74 5.10 27.67
C GLU A 111 3.15 4.11 26.65
N ALA A 112 3.79 3.98 25.48
CA ALA A 112 3.31 3.11 24.40
C ALA A 112 3.44 1.60 24.70
N VAL A 113 4.53 1.16 25.33
CA VAL A 113 4.81 -0.28 25.52
C VAL A 113 4.82 -0.74 26.98
N GLY A 114 4.86 0.20 27.93
CA GLY A 114 4.97 -0.04 29.38
C GLY A 114 6.36 0.29 29.93
N ILE A 115 6.39 1.02 31.05
CA ILE A 115 7.60 1.61 31.67
C ILE A 115 8.69 0.56 31.97
N HIS A 116 8.32 -0.66 32.34
CA HIS A 116 9.25 -1.72 32.75
C HIS A 116 9.87 -2.49 31.58
N LYS A 117 9.52 -2.16 30.32
CA LYS A 117 9.98 -2.88 29.13
C LYS A 117 11.17 -2.24 28.42
N ILE A 118 11.59 -1.04 28.82
CA ILE A 118 12.67 -0.29 28.16
C ILE A 118 13.76 0.01 29.17
N ASP A 119 14.97 -0.45 28.89
CA ASP A 119 16.15 -0.06 29.64
C ASP A 119 16.55 1.38 29.26
N LYS A 120 16.64 2.26 30.27
CA LYS A 120 16.92 3.68 30.07
C LYS A 120 18.34 3.94 29.57
N GLU A 121 19.30 3.14 30.02
CA GLU A 121 20.71 3.28 29.62
C GLU A 121 20.88 2.82 28.17
N TYR A 122 20.22 1.73 27.79
CA TYR A 122 20.15 1.27 26.41
C TYR A 122 19.50 2.31 25.48
N HIS A 123 18.34 2.86 25.83
CA HIS A 123 17.68 3.93 25.05
C HIS A 123 18.60 5.14 24.84
N ALA A 124 19.26 5.60 25.91
CA ALA A 124 20.20 6.72 25.83
C ALA A 124 21.43 6.38 24.95
N SER A 125 21.91 5.13 25.01
CA SER A 125 23.04 4.67 24.19
C SER A 125 22.70 4.66 22.69
N CYS A 126 21.46 4.32 22.32
CA CYS A 126 20.99 4.41 20.94
C CYS A 126 21.04 5.86 20.43
N TYR A 127 20.54 6.82 21.21
CA TYR A 127 20.62 8.24 20.88
C TYR A 127 22.06 8.73 20.72
N GLY A 128 22.96 8.35 21.64
CA GLY A 128 24.39 8.70 21.52
C GLY A 128 25.04 8.10 20.26
N THR A 129 24.58 6.93 19.81
CA THR A 129 25.03 6.33 18.56
C THR A 129 24.55 7.12 17.34
N TYR A 130 23.29 7.55 17.34
CA TYR A 130 22.70 8.31 16.24
C TYR A 130 23.16 9.78 16.19
N ASP A 131 23.60 10.36 17.31
CA ASP A 131 24.14 11.72 17.37
C ASP A 131 25.59 11.82 16.85
N SER A 132 26.21 10.68 16.49
CA SER A 132 27.53 10.68 15.85
C SER A 132 27.54 11.48 14.54
N GLU A 133 28.65 12.18 14.28
CA GLU A 133 28.87 13.00 13.08
C GLU A 133 28.57 12.23 11.79
N GLU A 134 28.86 10.93 11.75
CA GLU A 134 28.59 10.06 10.63
C GLU A 134 27.09 9.88 10.34
N HIS A 135 26.25 9.74 11.37
CA HIS A 135 24.79 9.64 11.23
C HIS A 135 24.17 11.00 10.86
N ARG A 136 24.66 12.09 11.45
CA ARG A 136 24.26 13.45 11.07
C ARG A 136 24.57 13.72 9.60
N HIS A 137 25.70 13.24 9.10
CA HIS A 137 26.05 13.35 7.69
C HIS A 137 25.11 12.54 6.77
N ALA A 138 24.74 11.32 7.16
CA ALA A 138 23.75 10.52 6.44
C ALA A 138 22.37 11.20 6.37
N LEU A 139 21.93 11.83 7.46
CA LEU A 139 20.70 12.64 7.49
C LEU A 139 20.77 13.86 6.57
N ILE A 140 21.88 14.60 6.60
CA ILE A 140 22.10 15.75 5.72
C ILE A 140 22.10 15.33 4.24
N MET A 141 22.72 14.19 3.91
CA MET A 141 22.71 13.64 2.56
C MET A 141 21.32 13.18 2.12
N ALA A 142 20.56 12.54 3.02
CA ALA A 142 19.16 12.16 2.80
C ALA A 142 18.28 13.38 2.48
N GLU A 143 18.43 14.47 3.23
CA GLU A 143 17.70 15.71 2.99
C GLU A 143 18.11 16.35 1.65
N ARG A 144 19.40 16.38 1.32
CA ARG A 144 19.91 16.93 0.04
C ARG A 144 19.52 16.11 -1.18
N SER A 145 19.35 14.79 -1.05
CA SER A 145 18.83 13.93 -2.12
C SER A 145 17.41 14.31 -2.55
N LYS A 146 16.62 14.95 -1.67
CA LYS A 146 15.26 15.39 -1.97
C LYS A 146 15.22 16.70 -2.79
N TYR A 147 16.23 17.55 -2.64
CA TYR A 147 16.33 18.85 -3.30
C TYR A 147 17.27 18.87 -4.52
N SER A 148 18.00 17.77 -4.79
CA SER A 148 18.89 17.69 -5.96
C SER A 148 18.16 17.51 -7.30
N ASN A 149 16.83 17.36 -7.28
CA ASN A 149 15.99 17.45 -8.47
C ASN A 149 15.52 18.88 -8.79
N GLU A 150 15.81 19.89 -7.95
CA GLU A 150 15.46 21.31 -8.21
C GLU A 150 16.54 22.06 -9.01
N GLY A 151 17.49 21.34 -9.62
CA GLY A 151 18.60 21.90 -10.39
C GLY A 151 18.42 21.87 -11.92
N LEU A 152 17.23 21.58 -12.45
CA LEU A 152 16.98 21.80 -13.87
C LEU A 152 16.62 23.28 -14.10
N PRO A 153 17.32 23.99 -15.00
CA PRO A 153 16.98 25.38 -15.29
C PRO A 153 15.57 25.47 -15.87
N ASP A 154 14.76 26.37 -15.29
CA ASP A 154 13.50 26.87 -15.82
C ASP A 154 13.73 27.50 -17.20
N THR A 155 13.73 26.69 -18.25
CA THR A 155 13.60 27.17 -19.62
C THR A 155 12.64 26.29 -20.40
N TYR A 156 11.37 26.30 -20.03
CA TYR A 156 10.30 26.08 -21.00
C TYR A 156 9.17 27.07 -20.73
N ASN A 157 8.85 27.86 -21.76
CA ASN A 157 7.73 28.78 -21.81
C ASN A 157 6.41 27.98 -21.75
N ASP A 158 5.96 27.59 -20.56
CA ASP A 158 4.63 27.00 -20.36
C ASP A 158 3.64 28.08 -19.90
N HIS A 159 3.23 28.93 -20.84
CA HIS A 159 2.08 29.79 -20.65
C HIS A 159 0.81 28.99 -20.93
N GLY A 160 0.28 28.33 -19.90
CA GLY A 160 -1.16 28.04 -19.79
C GLY A 160 -1.72 26.95 -20.71
N LEU A 161 -0.89 26.05 -21.23
CA LEU A 161 -1.38 24.88 -21.96
C LEU A 161 -1.96 23.87 -20.97
N LYS A 162 -3.20 23.47 -21.18
CA LYS A 162 -3.87 22.42 -20.41
C LYS A 162 -3.82 21.11 -21.17
N PHE A 163 -3.95 20.00 -20.46
CA PHE A 163 -4.05 18.68 -21.07
C PHE A 163 -5.17 18.59 -22.13
N SER A 164 -6.25 19.36 -21.96
CA SER A 164 -7.36 19.46 -22.91
C SER A 164 -6.99 20.10 -24.25
N ASP A 165 -5.85 20.80 -24.31
CA ASP A 165 -5.43 21.55 -25.48
C ASP A 165 -4.59 20.68 -26.42
N PHE A 166 -4.23 19.46 -26.00
CA PHE A 166 -3.62 18.48 -26.88
C PHE A 166 -4.60 17.99 -27.95
N PRO A 167 -4.14 17.81 -29.20
CA PRO A 167 -4.96 17.19 -30.23
C PRO A 167 -5.33 15.75 -29.87
N GLU A 168 -6.47 15.25 -30.39
CA GLU A 168 -7.03 13.94 -30.01
C GLU A 168 -6.09 12.76 -30.30
N ASP A 169 -5.25 12.84 -31.34
CA ASP A 169 -4.25 11.82 -31.69
C ASP A 169 -3.08 11.78 -30.69
N VAL A 170 -2.70 12.91 -30.10
CA VAL A 170 -1.70 12.93 -29.03
C VAL A 170 -2.27 12.32 -27.74
N ILE A 171 -3.49 12.72 -27.37
CA ILE A 171 -4.19 12.10 -26.24
C ILE A 171 -4.39 10.60 -26.50
N ALA A 172 -4.58 10.21 -27.76
CA ALA A 172 -4.66 8.82 -28.15
C ALA A 172 -3.39 8.06 -27.80
N GLU A 173 -2.26 8.54 -28.27
CA GLU A 173 -0.99 7.90 -28.03
C GLU A 173 -0.67 7.76 -26.54
N ILE A 174 -1.00 8.79 -25.74
CA ILE A 174 -0.84 8.75 -24.28
C ILE A 174 -1.67 7.60 -23.67
N VAL A 175 -2.96 7.54 -23.99
CA VAL A 175 -3.87 6.51 -23.45
C VAL A 175 -3.46 5.10 -23.89
N ASP A 176 -2.95 4.93 -25.11
CA ASP A 176 -2.49 3.64 -25.63
C ASP A 176 -1.20 3.14 -24.96
N ARG A 177 -0.44 4.04 -24.34
CA ARG A 177 0.77 3.72 -23.57
C ARG A 177 0.49 3.51 -22.07
N CYS A 178 -0.74 3.74 -21.61
CA CYS A 178 -1.10 3.56 -20.20
C CYS A 178 -1.21 2.08 -19.80
N ASP A 179 -0.82 1.80 -18.56
CA ASP A 179 -1.20 0.56 -17.88
C ASP A 179 -2.69 0.59 -17.48
N LEU A 180 -3.24 -0.57 -17.09
CA LEU A 180 -4.66 -0.66 -16.75
C LEU A 180 -5.04 0.26 -15.58
N LYS A 181 -4.17 0.43 -14.59
CA LYS A 181 -4.44 1.29 -13.44
C LYS A 181 -4.55 2.76 -13.85
N SER A 182 -3.59 3.27 -14.64
CA SER A 182 -3.65 4.65 -15.16
C SER A 182 -4.82 4.84 -16.12
N TYR A 183 -5.11 3.85 -16.96
CA TYR A 183 -6.27 3.85 -17.86
C TYR A 183 -7.59 4.06 -17.11
N LEU A 184 -7.80 3.34 -16.00
CA LEU A 184 -9.00 3.52 -15.16
C LEU A 184 -8.99 4.85 -14.39
N ASN A 185 -7.82 5.34 -13.98
CA ASN A 185 -7.70 6.65 -13.33
C ASN A 185 -8.05 7.79 -14.30
N LEU A 186 -7.58 7.75 -15.54
CA LEU A 186 -7.91 8.75 -16.58
C LEU A 186 -9.41 8.84 -16.83
N ARG A 187 -10.12 7.72 -16.75
CA ARG A 187 -11.58 7.65 -16.83
C ARG A 187 -12.30 8.43 -15.73
N ASN A 188 -11.65 8.65 -14.59
CA ASN A 188 -12.22 9.37 -13.45
C ASN A 188 -11.89 10.88 -13.44
N VAL A 189 -11.00 11.34 -14.31
CA VAL A 189 -10.56 12.75 -14.37
C VAL A 189 -11.64 13.67 -14.94
N SER A 190 -12.21 13.34 -16.11
CA SER A 190 -13.23 14.16 -16.76
C SER A 190 -14.18 13.34 -17.64
N HIS A 191 -15.34 13.92 -17.94
CA HIS A 191 -16.33 13.30 -18.84
C HIS A 191 -15.78 13.11 -20.26
N SER A 192 -15.04 14.09 -20.79
CA SER A 192 -14.44 14.01 -22.12
C SER A 192 -13.40 12.90 -22.21
N LEU A 193 -12.50 12.81 -21.22
CA LEU A 193 -11.51 11.73 -21.14
C LEU A 193 -12.15 10.37 -20.98
N ARG A 194 -13.19 10.26 -20.13
CA ARG A 194 -13.96 9.03 -19.99
C ARG A 194 -14.53 8.56 -21.32
N ALA A 195 -15.19 9.44 -22.06
CA ALA A 195 -15.79 9.09 -23.35
C ALA A 195 -14.73 8.68 -24.39
N PHE A 196 -13.52 9.23 -24.30
CA PHE A 196 -12.41 8.92 -25.16
C PHE A 196 -11.78 7.56 -24.80
N VAL A 197 -11.46 7.36 -23.52
CA VAL A 197 -10.92 6.12 -22.96
C VAL A 197 -11.89 4.96 -23.20
N ASP A 198 -13.19 5.12 -22.93
CA ASP A 198 -14.18 4.04 -23.06
C ASP A 198 -14.33 3.49 -24.49
N LYS A 199 -13.88 4.21 -25.53
CA LYS A 199 -13.87 3.74 -26.93
C LYS A 199 -12.71 2.77 -27.22
N ARG A 200 -11.69 2.73 -26.37
CA ARG A 200 -10.46 1.94 -26.53
C ARG A 200 -10.62 0.54 -25.94
N PRO A 201 -9.84 -0.44 -26.42
CA PRO A 201 -9.70 -1.70 -25.70
C PRO A 201 -8.94 -1.44 -24.37
N PRO A 202 -9.36 -2.06 -23.25
CA PRO A 202 -8.59 -1.99 -22.01
C PRO A 202 -7.18 -2.59 -22.22
N PRO A 203 -6.11 -1.97 -21.71
CA PRO A 203 -4.72 -2.43 -21.89
C PRO A 203 -4.39 -3.59 -20.95
N CYS A 204 -5.13 -4.68 -21.05
CA CYS A 204 -4.91 -5.90 -20.29
C CYS A 204 -4.94 -7.14 -21.17
N THR A 205 -3.97 -8.01 -20.95
CA THR A 205 -3.87 -9.32 -21.63
C THR A 205 -4.17 -10.46 -20.68
N ASP A 206 -4.00 -10.25 -19.37
CA ASP A 206 -4.16 -11.28 -18.37
C ASP A 206 -5.06 -10.75 -17.25
N ILE A 207 -6.05 -11.54 -16.87
CA ILE A 207 -6.93 -11.28 -15.72
C ILE A 207 -6.94 -12.53 -14.85
N GLU A 208 -6.63 -12.34 -13.56
CA GLU A 208 -6.75 -13.39 -12.55
C GLU A 208 -7.67 -12.89 -11.44
N ILE A 209 -8.69 -13.68 -11.12
CA ILE A 209 -9.64 -13.41 -10.05
C ILE A 209 -9.46 -14.50 -9.00
N ILE A 210 -9.00 -14.11 -7.83
CA ILE A 210 -8.88 -14.97 -6.65
C ILE A 210 -10.04 -14.62 -5.73
N CYS A 211 -10.99 -15.52 -5.60
CA CYS A 211 -12.19 -15.32 -4.80
C CYS A 211 -12.21 -16.32 -3.64
N ASN A 212 -12.09 -15.80 -2.42
CA ASN A 212 -12.22 -16.58 -1.20
C ASN A 212 -13.57 -16.30 -0.53
N SER A 213 -13.83 -16.96 0.60
CA SER A 213 -15.06 -16.78 1.38
C SER A 213 -15.15 -15.39 2.04
N ASP A 214 -13.99 -14.78 2.28
CA ASP A 214 -13.76 -13.61 3.10
C ASP A 214 -13.22 -12.41 2.31
N TYR A 215 -12.48 -12.62 1.22
CA TYR A 215 -12.00 -11.56 0.34
C TYR A 215 -12.07 -11.94 -1.15
N ILE A 216 -11.91 -10.93 -2.00
CA ILE A 216 -11.66 -11.10 -3.43
C ILE A 216 -10.49 -10.21 -3.86
N GLN A 217 -9.60 -10.77 -4.65
CA GLN A 217 -8.49 -10.08 -5.29
C GLN A 217 -8.61 -10.25 -6.81
N ILE A 218 -8.42 -9.14 -7.53
CA ILE A 218 -8.42 -9.09 -8.98
C ILE A 218 -7.05 -8.58 -9.39
N ASN A 219 -6.32 -9.41 -10.12
CA ASN A 219 -5.04 -9.08 -10.70
C ASN A 219 -5.20 -8.88 -12.20
N SER A 220 -4.44 -7.95 -12.77
CA SER A 220 -4.30 -7.78 -14.21
C SER A 220 -2.83 -7.66 -14.59
N ASN A 221 -2.38 -8.42 -15.58
CA ASN A 221 -0.98 -8.46 -16.01
C ASN A 221 0.03 -8.63 -14.85
N ASN A 222 -0.36 -9.40 -13.82
CA ASN A 222 0.37 -9.61 -12.54
C ASN A 222 0.35 -8.46 -11.52
N ASP A 223 -0.32 -7.34 -11.82
CA ASP A 223 -0.52 -6.25 -10.88
C ASP A 223 -1.88 -6.36 -10.16
N ILE A 224 -1.93 -5.98 -8.88
CA ILE A 224 -3.18 -5.97 -8.10
C ILE A 224 -4.04 -4.79 -8.54
N LEU A 225 -5.14 -5.09 -9.22
CA LEU A 225 -6.13 -4.09 -9.66
C LEU A 225 -7.11 -3.74 -8.53
N VAL A 226 -7.63 -4.76 -7.84
CA VAL A 226 -8.57 -4.61 -6.74
C VAL A 226 -8.29 -5.65 -5.67
N HIS A 227 -8.30 -5.24 -4.42
CA HIS A 227 -8.29 -6.14 -3.27
C HIS A 227 -9.39 -5.72 -2.30
N SER A 228 -10.40 -6.57 -2.08
CA SER A 228 -11.58 -6.20 -1.30
C SER A 228 -11.25 -5.81 0.14
N GLY A 229 -10.27 -6.48 0.76
CA GLY A 229 -9.77 -6.09 2.09
C GLY A 229 -9.32 -4.63 2.17
N LEU A 230 -8.70 -4.08 1.12
CA LEU A 230 -8.30 -2.66 1.07
C LEU A 230 -9.54 -1.75 0.96
N VAL A 231 -10.47 -2.11 0.07
CA VAL A 231 -11.70 -1.33 -0.16
C VAL A 231 -12.57 -1.30 1.10
N GLU A 232 -12.70 -2.45 1.76
CA GLU A 232 -13.41 -2.61 3.03
C GLU A 232 -12.79 -1.75 4.13
N LEU A 233 -11.47 -1.77 4.31
CA LEU A 233 -10.82 -0.96 5.34
C LEU A 233 -11.04 0.53 5.10
N ASN A 234 -10.92 0.99 3.85
CA ASN A 234 -11.08 2.41 3.49
C ASN A 234 -12.54 2.92 3.61
N HIS A 235 -13.54 2.03 3.58
CA HIS A 235 -14.96 2.45 3.53
C HIS A 235 -15.84 1.84 4.63
N SER A 236 -15.33 0.92 5.46
CA SER A 236 -16.10 0.22 6.51
C SER A 236 -16.70 1.14 7.57
N ARG A 237 -16.13 2.34 7.76
CA ARG A 237 -16.63 3.35 8.69
C ARG A 237 -17.75 4.23 8.11
N THR A 238 -17.89 4.28 6.78
CA THR A 238 -18.72 5.27 6.08
C THR A 238 -19.75 4.65 5.14
N CYS A 239 -19.60 3.38 4.77
CA CYS A 239 -20.40 2.73 3.73
C CYS A 239 -20.93 1.38 4.18
N SER A 240 -22.11 1.02 3.68
CA SER A 240 -22.65 -0.32 3.86
C SER A 240 -21.83 -1.37 3.11
N MET A 241 -21.91 -2.61 3.59
CA MET A 241 -21.27 -3.77 2.95
C MET A 241 -21.70 -3.94 1.49
N ASP A 242 -22.98 -3.69 1.17
CA ASP A 242 -23.50 -3.71 -0.20
C ASP A 242 -22.82 -2.67 -1.11
N PHE A 243 -22.49 -1.49 -0.58
CA PHE A 243 -21.75 -0.48 -1.35
C PHE A 243 -20.31 -0.92 -1.62
N ILE A 244 -19.66 -1.52 -0.63
CA ILE A 244 -18.31 -2.06 -0.76
C ILE A 244 -18.27 -3.16 -1.81
N GLU A 245 -19.21 -4.11 -1.76
CA GLU A 245 -19.32 -5.17 -2.76
C GLU A 245 -19.49 -4.59 -4.18
N LYS A 246 -20.36 -3.59 -4.37
CA LYS A 246 -20.51 -2.91 -5.67
C LYS A 246 -19.22 -2.23 -6.12
N ARG A 247 -18.49 -1.60 -5.20
CA ARG A 247 -17.25 -0.88 -5.51
C ARG A 247 -16.13 -1.82 -5.95
N VAL A 248 -16.00 -2.97 -5.30
CA VAL A 248 -15.02 -4.01 -5.64
C VAL A 248 -15.23 -4.51 -7.08
N PHE A 249 -16.48 -4.69 -7.50
CA PHE A 249 -16.79 -5.15 -8.85
C PHE A 249 -16.79 -4.08 -9.92
N ARG A 250 -16.81 -2.79 -9.57
CA ARG A 250 -16.98 -1.70 -10.53
C ARG A 250 -15.92 -1.70 -11.64
N GLU A 251 -14.66 -1.82 -11.27
CA GLU A 251 -13.55 -1.79 -12.24
C GLU A 251 -13.54 -3.07 -13.10
N LEU A 252 -13.76 -4.23 -12.47
CA LEU A 252 -13.85 -5.51 -13.19
C LEU A 252 -15.04 -5.53 -14.16
N GLU A 253 -16.21 -5.05 -13.72
CA GLU A 253 -17.41 -4.94 -14.54
C GLU A 253 -17.16 -4.06 -15.76
N PHE A 254 -16.49 -2.92 -15.58
CA PHE A 254 -16.15 -2.03 -16.68
C PHE A 254 -15.22 -2.71 -17.70
N VAL A 255 -14.15 -3.38 -17.24
CA VAL A 255 -13.20 -4.07 -18.12
C VAL A 255 -13.90 -5.20 -18.89
N LEU A 256 -14.64 -6.07 -18.19
CA LEU A 256 -15.30 -7.23 -18.79
C LEU A 256 -16.47 -6.85 -19.70
N LYS A 257 -17.11 -5.68 -19.49
CA LYS A 257 -18.20 -5.21 -20.36
C LYS A 257 -17.70 -4.63 -21.69
N ASN A 258 -16.41 -4.40 -21.86
CA ASN A 258 -15.87 -3.85 -23.09
C ASN A 258 -15.75 -4.95 -24.18
N PRO A 259 -16.53 -4.88 -25.28
CA PRO A 259 -16.53 -5.92 -26.31
C PRO A 259 -15.23 -6.00 -27.12
N LYS A 260 -14.34 -5.01 -26.99
CA LYS A 260 -13.02 -5.01 -27.62
C LYS A 260 -11.95 -5.69 -26.76
N LEU A 261 -12.29 -6.15 -25.56
CA LEU A 261 -11.39 -6.86 -24.66
C LEU A 261 -10.88 -8.16 -25.31
N ARG A 262 -9.56 -8.36 -25.26
CA ARG A 262 -8.88 -9.55 -25.78
C ARG A 262 -7.86 -10.02 -24.76
N LEU A 263 -8.02 -11.24 -24.25
CA LEU A 263 -7.17 -11.79 -23.22
C LEU A 263 -6.32 -12.94 -23.78
N LYS A 264 -5.06 -12.99 -23.36
CA LYS A 264 -4.20 -14.16 -23.49
C LYS A 264 -4.49 -15.17 -22.40
N SER A 265 -4.76 -14.70 -21.17
CA SER A 265 -5.09 -15.55 -20.04
C SER A 265 -6.26 -14.99 -19.24
N PHE A 266 -7.20 -15.86 -18.91
CA PHE A 266 -8.23 -15.60 -17.91
C PHE A 266 -8.19 -16.72 -16.88
N ARG A 267 -7.95 -16.38 -15.62
CA ARG A 267 -7.97 -17.32 -14.51
C ARG A 267 -9.02 -16.90 -13.49
N PHE A 268 -9.85 -17.84 -13.09
CA PHE A 268 -10.76 -17.71 -11.96
C PHE A 268 -10.46 -18.81 -10.97
N ASP A 269 -10.06 -18.43 -9.76
CA ASP A 269 -9.72 -19.35 -8.68
C ASP A 269 -10.68 -19.10 -7.50
N PHE A 270 -11.50 -20.11 -7.20
CA PHE A 270 -12.33 -20.10 -6.01
C PHE A 270 -11.76 -21.05 -4.97
N GLN A 271 -11.22 -20.49 -3.89
CA GLN A 271 -10.68 -21.24 -2.76
C GLN A 271 -11.58 -21.04 -1.54
N ASN A 272 -11.88 -22.12 -0.82
CA ASN A 272 -12.69 -22.03 0.39
C ASN A 272 -11.83 -21.84 1.65
N HIS A 273 -10.59 -21.39 1.48
CA HIS A 273 -9.65 -21.14 2.55
C HIS A 273 -9.75 -19.68 3.02
N SER A 274 -10.17 -19.49 4.27
CA SER A 274 -10.10 -18.20 4.96
C SER A 274 -8.62 -17.86 5.19
N MET A 275 -8.15 -16.72 4.71
CA MET A 275 -6.83 -16.21 5.13
C MET A 275 -6.92 -15.47 6.46
N PHE A 276 -8.13 -15.10 6.90
CA PHE A 276 -8.37 -14.54 8.23
C PHE A 276 -8.61 -15.68 9.23
N PHE A 277 -7.62 -15.95 10.07
CA PHE A 277 -7.83 -16.67 11.32
C PHE A 277 -8.66 -15.76 12.23
N ASP A 278 -9.89 -16.18 12.52
CA ASP A 278 -10.82 -15.58 13.46
C ASP A 278 -11.21 -14.11 13.23
N MET A 279 -12.38 -13.94 12.62
CA MET A 279 -13.47 -13.06 13.06
C MET A 279 -14.68 -13.42 12.21
N ASN A 280 -15.55 -14.30 12.71
CA ASN A 280 -16.84 -14.72 12.16
C ASN A 280 -17.29 -13.86 10.94
N PRO A 281 -16.81 -14.16 9.73
CA PRO A 281 -16.97 -13.22 8.62
C PRO A 281 -18.44 -13.26 8.22
N SER A 282 -19.08 -12.09 8.20
CA SER A 282 -20.39 -11.99 7.53
C SER A 282 -20.22 -12.56 6.11
N PRO A 283 -21.07 -13.50 5.67
CA PRO A 283 -20.85 -14.19 4.41
C PRO A 283 -20.83 -13.17 3.27
N ARG A 284 -19.65 -12.95 2.69
CA ARG A 284 -19.47 -12.07 1.54
C ARG A 284 -20.12 -12.72 0.32
N LYS A 285 -20.79 -11.93 -0.51
CA LYS A 285 -21.44 -12.44 -1.72
C LYS A 285 -20.52 -12.41 -2.94
N TYR A 286 -19.19 -12.32 -2.75
CA TYR A 286 -18.22 -12.17 -3.85
C TYR A 286 -18.36 -13.24 -4.92
N LYS A 287 -18.40 -14.53 -4.55
CA LYS A 287 -18.64 -15.63 -5.51
C LYS A 287 -19.92 -15.43 -6.31
N ARG A 288 -21.04 -15.14 -5.60
CA ARG A 288 -22.35 -14.94 -6.23
C ARG A 288 -22.34 -13.74 -7.17
N ASN A 289 -21.70 -12.64 -6.78
CA ASN A 289 -21.63 -11.41 -7.54
C ASN A 289 -20.70 -11.56 -8.77
N CYS A 290 -19.57 -12.25 -8.64
CA CYS A 290 -18.72 -12.68 -9.78
C CYS A 290 -19.53 -13.47 -10.80
N CYS A 291 -20.21 -14.55 -10.36
CA CYS A 291 -21.00 -15.38 -11.27
C CYS A 291 -22.11 -14.58 -11.96
N LYS A 292 -22.80 -13.70 -11.22
CA LYS A 292 -23.81 -12.80 -11.79
C LYS A 292 -23.21 -11.86 -12.83
N LEU A 293 -22.04 -11.28 -12.56
CA LEU A 293 -21.35 -10.38 -13.49
C LEU A 293 -21.00 -11.12 -14.79
N LEU A 294 -20.36 -12.28 -14.69
CA LEU A 294 -20.00 -13.10 -15.85
C LEU A 294 -21.23 -13.52 -16.67
N ASN A 295 -22.31 -13.92 -16.00
CA ASN A 295 -23.57 -14.26 -16.66
C ASN A 295 -24.32 -13.06 -17.26
N SER A 296 -24.01 -11.84 -16.82
CA SER A 296 -24.65 -10.61 -17.33
C SER A 296 -23.99 -10.08 -18.61
N LEU A 297 -22.84 -10.63 -19.01
CA LEU A 297 -22.14 -10.22 -20.21
C LEU A 297 -22.98 -10.56 -21.45
N ASN A 298 -23.29 -9.54 -22.25
CA ASN A 298 -24.08 -9.66 -23.47
C ASN A 298 -23.23 -9.96 -24.73
N HIS A 299 -21.94 -10.22 -24.54
CA HIS A 299 -20.99 -10.53 -25.60
C HIS A 299 -20.00 -11.59 -25.12
N LYS A 300 -19.32 -12.22 -26.07
CA LYS A 300 -18.25 -13.19 -25.78
C LYS A 300 -16.93 -12.45 -25.59
N ILE A 301 -16.19 -12.82 -24.55
CA ILE A 301 -14.80 -12.36 -24.37
C ILE A 301 -13.89 -13.33 -25.13
N LEU A 302 -12.99 -12.79 -25.94
CA LEU A 302 -11.98 -13.57 -26.64
C LEU A 302 -10.82 -13.85 -25.69
N VAL A 303 -10.59 -15.13 -25.39
CA VAL A 303 -9.55 -15.59 -24.46
C VAL A 303 -8.77 -16.74 -25.09
N GLU A 304 -7.43 -16.66 -25.12
CA GLU A 304 -6.58 -17.76 -25.61
C GLU A 304 -6.50 -18.92 -24.60
N ARG A 305 -6.30 -18.61 -23.32
CA ARG A 305 -6.26 -19.58 -22.23
C ARG A 305 -7.25 -19.21 -21.14
N CYS A 306 -8.21 -20.09 -20.88
CA CYS A 306 -9.20 -19.92 -19.82
C CYS A 306 -9.05 -21.05 -18.80
N VAL A 307 -8.82 -20.70 -17.54
CA VAL A 307 -8.73 -21.64 -16.42
C VAL A 307 -9.75 -21.22 -15.37
N ILE A 308 -10.67 -22.13 -15.06
CA ILE A 308 -11.66 -21.93 -14.01
C ILE A 308 -11.46 -23.05 -13.00
N MET A 309 -10.95 -22.71 -11.82
CA MET A 309 -10.82 -23.63 -10.70
C MET A 309 -11.93 -23.37 -9.70
N THR A 310 -12.73 -24.39 -9.46
CA THR A 310 -13.75 -24.37 -8.42
C THR A 310 -13.56 -25.61 -7.58
N GLU A 311 -13.50 -25.48 -6.25
CA GLU A 311 -13.52 -26.65 -5.38
C GLU A 311 -14.72 -27.56 -5.71
N HIS A 312 -14.44 -28.85 -5.90
CA HIS A 312 -15.46 -29.88 -5.94
C HIS A 312 -16.17 -29.89 -4.60
N SER A 313 -17.47 -29.58 -4.59
CA SER A 313 -18.36 -30.00 -3.53
C SER A 313 -18.27 -31.52 -3.43
N HIS A 314 -17.67 -32.05 -2.37
CA HIS A 314 -17.87 -33.44 -2.01
C HIS A 314 -19.36 -33.63 -1.76
N SER A 315 -20.02 -34.29 -2.72
CA SER A 315 -21.33 -34.87 -2.53
C SER A 315 -21.18 -36.11 -1.66
N LYS A 316 -21.44 -35.98 -0.36
CA LYS A 316 -22.30 -36.86 0.46
C LYS A 316 -22.09 -36.56 1.93
#